data_AF-A0A9X4EPQ4-F1
#
_entry.id   AF-A0A9X4EPQ4-F1
#
_cell.length_a   1.000
_cell.length_b   1.000
_cell.length_c   1.000
_cell.angle_alpha   90.00
_cell.angle_beta   90.00
_cell.angle_gamma   90.00
#
_symmetry.space_group_name_H-M   'P 1'
#
loop_
_entity.id
_entity.type
_entity.pdbx_description
1 polymer ?
#
loop_
_entity_poly.entity_id
_entity_poly.type
_entity_poly.pdbx_seq_one_letter_code
_entity_poly.pdbx_strand_id
1 'polypeptide(L)'
;DFITSLKGDTGATGANGTDGVDGKSAYQTWLDAGNTGTEADFITSLKGDTGANGTDGVDGKSAYQTWLDAGNTGTEADFITSLKGDTGAAGQDATLSGTGDPNGVVTGVAGQVYTDTVSGILYKTSDGTIWNEVDSDTKDLSLSGNTISLIDGGSAVDIGTSTLAGDVAGNTSLSTTNETDIATINTFLTRLNNIRVVTNPTSSTIIDNTDGTVIIEQTGLLSLGLGANITIPTPNSSNLGNKIVIVNKAGNGTLLGLSVALNLNITGGGSIKGSGLITGLSTLGMNSSITIQCGFDGADYYWYKIDGTSL
;
A
#
# COMPACT_ATOMS: atom_id res chain seq x y z
N ASP A 1 64.75 7.79 -143.92
CA ASP A 1 64.37 7.67 -142.48
C ASP A 1 64.84 8.80 -141.57
N PHE A 2 64.86 10.02 -142.10
CA PHE A 2 64.69 11.32 -141.43
C PHE A 2 63.58 11.40 -140.35
N ILE A 3 62.71 10.40 -140.21
CA ILE A 3 61.67 10.34 -139.16
C ILE A 3 62.13 9.51 -137.94
N THR A 4 63.02 8.51 -138.10
CA THR A 4 63.61 7.80 -136.95
C THR A 4 64.61 8.72 -136.21
N SER A 5 65.18 9.70 -136.92
CA SER A 5 65.94 10.81 -136.33
C SER A 5 65.09 11.84 -135.57
N LEU A 6 63.76 11.69 -135.48
CA LEU A 6 62.90 12.62 -134.74
C LEU A 6 62.37 12.09 -133.41
N LYS A 7 62.67 10.84 -133.03
CA LYS A 7 62.18 10.27 -131.77
C LYS A 7 63.34 9.96 -130.84
N GLY A 8 63.65 10.91 -129.96
CA GLY A 8 64.61 10.70 -128.88
C GLY A 8 64.17 9.57 -127.95
N ASP A 9 65.14 8.83 -127.43
CA ASP A 9 64.92 7.75 -126.46
C ASP A 9 64.15 8.26 -125.24
N THR A 10 63.22 7.45 -124.73
CA THR A 10 62.47 7.77 -123.51
C THR A 10 63.44 7.97 -122.34
N GLY A 11 63.43 9.17 -121.74
CA GLY A 11 64.29 9.50 -120.61
C GLY A 11 64.07 8.57 -119.42
N ALA A 12 65.16 8.21 -118.74
CA ALA A 12 65.12 7.35 -117.56
C ALA A 12 64.22 7.94 -116.45
N THR A 13 63.45 7.08 -115.78
CA THR A 13 62.63 7.46 -114.61
C THR A 13 63.52 8.09 -113.54
N GLY A 14 63.15 9.27 -113.05
CA GLY A 14 63.90 9.99 -112.01
C GLY A 14 63.94 9.24 -110.68
N ALA A 15 65.04 9.39 -109.94
CA ALA A 15 65.19 8.81 -108.61
C ALA A 15 64.19 9.42 -107.61
N ASN A 16 63.79 8.63 -106.60
CA ASN A 16 62.97 9.13 -105.49
C ASN A 16 63.70 10.27 -104.75
N GLY A 17 62.93 11.27 -104.29
CA GLY A 17 63.46 12.35 -103.47
C GLY A 17 63.98 11.86 -102.12
N THR A 18 64.98 12.56 -101.57
CA THR A 18 65.52 12.28 -100.24
C THR A 18 64.55 12.70 -99.13
N ASP A 19 64.55 11.99 -98.01
CA ASP A 19 63.78 12.38 -96.81
C ASP A 19 64.15 13.81 -96.37
N GLY A 20 63.15 14.54 -95.85
CA GLY A 20 63.35 15.87 -95.29
C GLY A 20 64.22 15.83 -94.03
N VAL A 21 64.97 16.91 -93.78
CA VAL A 21 65.77 17.04 -92.55
C VAL A 21 64.89 17.15 -91.31
N ASP A 22 65.29 16.48 -90.22
CA ASP A 22 64.61 16.58 -88.92
C ASP A 22 64.57 18.03 -88.41
N GLY A 23 63.44 18.40 -87.79
CA GLY A 23 63.26 19.72 -87.18
C GLY A 23 64.10 19.91 -85.89
N LYS A 24 64.29 21.17 -85.50
CA LYS A 24 65.00 21.53 -84.25
C LYS A 24 64.25 21.05 -83.01
N SER A 25 64.99 20.68 -81.97
CA SER A 25 64.43 20.35 -80.65
C SER A 25 63.92 21.60 -79.91
N ALA A 26 63.06 21.42 -78.91
CA ALA A 26 62.58 22.51 -78.06
C ALA A 26 63.74 23.20 -77.31
N TYR A 27 64.73 22.43 -76.86
CA TYR A 27 65.94 22.95 -76.24
C TYR A 27 66.77 23.80 -77.22
N GLN A 28 66.91 23.35 -78.47
CA GLN A 28 67.60 24.15 -79.49
C GLN A 28 66.85 25.44 -79.80
N THR A 29 65.52 25.40 -79.81
CA THR A 29 64.70 26.61 -79.98
C THR A 29 64.84 27.56 -78.79
N TRP A 30 64.95 27.03 -77.56
CA TRP A 30 65.22 27.80 -76.35
C TRP A 30 66.59 28.49 -76.39
N LEU A 31 67.63 27.79 -76.87
CA LEU A 31 68.95 28.38 -77.11
C LEU A 31 68.91 29.45 -78.22
N ASP A 32 68.24 29.17 -79.34
CA ASP A 32 68.09 30.10 -80.46
C ASP A 32 67.35 31.39 -80.05
N ALA A 33 66.50 31.32 -79.02
CA ALA A 33 65.85 32.49 -78.42
C ALA A 33 66.79 33.35 -77.55
N GLY A 34 68.09 33.03 -77.49
CA GLY A 34 69.11 33.78 -76.76
C GLY A 34 69.35 33.29 -75.34
N ASN A 35 68.74 32.19 -74.92
CA ASN A 35 69.04 31.58 -73.63
C ASN A 35 70.34 30.78 -73.70
N THR A 36 71.02 30.66 -72.57
CA THR A 36 72.25 29.87 -72.43
C THR A 36 72.14 28.96 -71.21
N GLY A 37 72.63 27.73 -71.31
CA GLY A 37 72.60 26.79 -70.20
C GLY A 37 72.77 25.36 -70.70
N THR A 38 72.53 24.41 -69.81
CA THR A 38 72.40 22.98 -70.08
C THR A 38 70.92 22.59 -70.26
N GLU A 39 70.63 21.36 -70.70
CA GLU A 39 69.25 20.86 -70.75
C GLU A 39 68.58 20.86 -69.35
N ALA A 40 69.35 20.68 -68.27
CA ALA A 40 68.83 20.77 -66.91
C ALA A 40 68.38 22.20 -66.55
N ASP A 41 69.11 23.20 -67.03
CA ASP A 41 68.74 24.62 -66.87
C ASP A 41 67.47 24.94 -67.66
N PHE A 42 67.33 24.37 -68.87
CA PHE A 42 66.10 24.47 -69.65
C PHE A 42 64.91 23.86 -68.91
N ILE A 43 65.02 22.64 -68.39
CA ILE A 43 63.94 22.00 -67.63
C ILE A 43 63.60 22.79 -66.36
N THR A 44 64.59 23.38 -65.70
CA THR A 44 64.37 24.25 -64.55
C THR A 44 63.63 25.52 -64.95
N SER A 45 63.94 26.11 -66.10
CA SER A 45 63.25 27.30 -66.63
C SER A 45 61.77 27.05 -66.94
N LEU A 46 61.38 25.80 -67.19
CA LEU A 46 59.98 25.40 -67.41
C LEU A 46 59.20 25.22 -66.10
N LYS A 47 59.86 25.18 -64.95
CA LYS A 47 59.21 24.98 -63.66
C LYS A 47 58.71 26.32 -63.13
N GLY A 48 57.39 26.51 -63.14
CA GLY A 48 56.75 27.67 -62.50
C GLY A 48 56.95 27.67 -60.98
N ASP A 49 56.82 28.84 -60.37
CA ASP A 49 56.94 29.01 -58.92
C ASP A 49 55.89 28.20 -58.16
N THR A 50 56.23 27.78 -56.94
CA THR A 50 55.27 27.11 -56.05
C THR A 50 54.18 28.10 -55.66
N GLY A 51 52.92 27.76 -55.92
CA GLY A 51 51.77 28.60 -55.55
C GLY A 51 51.75 28.90 -54.05
N ALA A 52 51.31 30.09 -53.67
CA ALA A 52 51.20 30.48 -52.26
C ALA A 52 50.21 29.56 -51.52
N ASN A 53 50.52 29.24 -50.26
CA ASN A 53 49.59 28.52 -49.38
C ASN A 53 48.30 29.35 -49.21
N GLY A 54 47.15 28.67 -49.20
CA GLY A 54 45.88 29.32 -48.86
C GLY A 54 45.91 29.86 -47.43
N THR A 55 45.23 30.97 -47.19
CA THR A 55 45.05 31.53 -45.84
C THR A 55 44.09 30.68 -45.03
N ASP A 56 44.34 30.51 -43.74
CA ASP A 56 43.42 29.85 -42.82
C ASP A 56 42.04 30.55 -42.83
N GLY A 57 40.98 29.76 -42.64
CA GLY A 57 39.62 30.28 -42.53
C GLY A 57 39.44 31.14 -41.29
N VAL A 58 38.49 32.09 -41.32
CA VAL A 58 38.16 32.92 -40.16
C VAL A 58 37.48 32.10 -39.07
N ASP A 59 37.85 32.34 -37.81
CA ASP A 59 37.21 31.70 -36.65
C ASP A 59 35.72 32.07 -36.54
N GLY A 60 34.91 31.13 -36.04
CA GLY A 60 33.49 31.33 -35.78
C GLY A 60 33.21 32.31 -34.63
N LYS A 61 32.00 32.89 -34.61
CA LYS A 61 31.55 33.77 -33.52
C LYS A 61 31.39 33.02 -32.20
N SER A 62 31.70 33.68 -31.08
CA SER A 62 31.42 33.15 -29.74
C SER A 62 29.92 33.19 -29.41
N ALA A 63 29.49 32.43 -28.41
CA ALA A 63 28.13 32.48 -27.88
C ALA A 63 27.76 33.88 -27.39
N TYR A 64 28.69 34.59 -26.75
CA TYR A 64 28.53 35.97 -26.32
C TYR A 64 28.35 36.93 -27.50
N GLN A 65 29.13 36.78 -28.58
CA GLN A 65 28.94 37.58 -29.79
C GLN A 65 27.58 37.30 -30.44
N THR A 66 27.13 36.06 -30.42
CA THR A 66 25.79 35.69 -30.93
C THR A 66 24.67 36.28 -30.06
N TRP A 67 24.88 36.35 -28.74
CA TRP A 67 23.97 36.99 -27.79
C TRP A 67 23.87 38.51 -28.03
N LEU A 68 24.99 39.18 -28.32
CA LEU A 68 25.00 40.59 -28.71
C LEU A 68 24.32 40.81 -30.08
N ASP A 69 24.61 39.95 -31.07
CA ASP A 69 24.00 40.01 -32.40
C ASP A 69 22.48 39.80 -32.36
N ALA A 70 21.96 39.11 -31.34
CA ALA A 70 20.53 38.96 -31.07
C ALA A 70 19.86 40.23 -30.48
N GLY A 71 20.60 41.33 -30.35
CA GLY A 71 20.09 42.62 -29.86
C GLY A 71 20.21 42.81 -28.35
N ASN A 72 20.88 41.90 -27.64
CA ASN A 72 21.17 42.08 -26.22
C ASN A 72 22.38 43.02 -26.04
N THR A 73 22.43 43.71 -24.91
CA THR A 73 23.54 44.60 -24.55
C THR A 73 23.99 44.29 -23.13
N GLY A 74 25.29 44.30 -22.88
CA GLY A 74 25.84 44.06 -21.55
C GLY A 74 27.29 43.62 -21.62
N THR A 75 27.83 43.22 -20.49
CA THR A 75 29.13 42.57 -20.30
C THR A 75 29.01 41.04 -20.38
N GLU A 76 30.13 40.32 -20.39
CA GLU A 76 30.10 38.85 -20.26
C GLU A 76 29.41 38.40 -18.96
N ALA A 77 29.51 39.17 -17.87
CA ALA A 77 28.82 38.87 -16.62
C ALA A 77 27.28 38.98 -16.76
N ASP A 78 26.82 39.95 -17.55
CA ASP A 78 25.39 40.10 -17.88
C ASP A 78 24.91 38.93 -18.74
N PHE A 79 25.73 38.49 -19.70
CA PHE A 79 25.45 37.28 -20.49
C PHE A 79 25.34 36.04 -19.60
N ILE A 80 26.30 35.79 -18.70
CA ILE A 80 26.23 34.64 -17.77
C ILE A 80 25.00 34.74 -16.86
N THR A 81 24.63 35.95 -16.43
CA THR A 81 23.41 36.18 -15.65
C THR A 81 22.16 35.87 -16.46
N SER A 82 22.13 36.22 -17.75
CA SER A 82 21.00 35.90 -18.65
C SER A 82 20.81 34.40 -18.88
N LEU A 83 21.87 33.61 -18.72
CA LEU A 83 21.81 32.14 -18.81
C LEU A 83 21.32 31.49 -17.51
N LYS A 84 21.31 32.22 -16.40
CA LYS A 84 20.86 31.71 -15.11
C LYS A 84 19.33 31.74 -15.07
N GLY A 85 18.71 30.56 -15.01
CA GLY A 85 17.28 30.45 -14.75
C GLY A 85 16.91 31.02 -13.37
N ASP A 86 15.64 31.36 -13.20
CA ASP A 86 15.12 31.88 -11.94
C ASP A 86 15.48 30.96 -10.76
N THR A 87 15.76 31.56 -9.61
CA THR A 87 15.96 30.80 -8.38
C THR A 87 14.64 30.08 -8.07
N GLY A 88 14.67 28.74 -8.00
CA GLY A 88 13.50 27.95 -7.63
C GLY A 88 12.94 28.41 -6.27
N ALA A 89 11.62 28.34 -6.08
CA ALA A 89 10.99 28.74 -4.84
C ALA A 89 11.66 28.06 -3.63
N ALA A 90 11.98 28.83 -2.60
CA ALA A 90 12.48 28.27 -1.35
C ALA A 90 11.45 27.29 -0.77
N GLY A 91 11.89 26.08 -0.39
CA GLY A 91 11.03 25.13 0.31
C GLY A 91 10.59 25.72 1.65
N GLN A 92 9.32 26.07 1.79
CA GLN A 92 8.77 26.62 3.03
C GLN A 92 8.27 25.48 3.92
N ASP A 93 9.19 24.90 4.70
CA ASP A 93 8.87 23.99 5.80
C ASP A 93 8.50 24.76 7.08
N ALA A 94 7.71 25.83 6.94
CA ALA A 94 7.15 26.55 8.07
C ALA A 94 5.90 25.79 8.52
N THR A 95 6.00 25.11 9.66
CA THR A 95 4.87 24.48 10.33
C THR A 95 3.82 25.57 10.63
N LEU A 96 2.65 25.49 9.99
CA LEU A 96 1.55 26.41 10.25
C LEU A 96 0.86 26.01 11.56
N SER A 97 0.43 26.97 12.37
CA SER A 97 -0.34 26.69 13.58
C SER A 97 -1.39 27.79 13.81
N GLY A 98 -2.53 27.41 14.38
CA GLY A 98 -3.66 28.31 14.59
C GLY A 98 -4.71 27.69 15.51
N THR A 99 -5.93 28.23 15.52
CA THR A 99 -7.03 27.74 16.37
C THR A 99 -8.16 27.18 15.50
N GLY A 100 -8.53 25.92 15.73
CA GLY A 100 -9.62 25.22 15.04
C GLY A 100 -9.27 24.69 13.65
N ASP A 101 -10.28 24.16 12.97
CA ASP A 101 -10.20 23.58 11.62
C ASP A 101 -9.69 24.63 10.60
N PRO A 102 -8.57 24.35 9.90
CA PRO A 102 -8.01 25.28 8.92
C PRO A 102 -8.82 25.41 7.62
N ASN A 103 -9.79 24.53 7.35
CA ASN A 103 -10.57 24.55 6.09
C ASN A 103 -11.34 25.86 5.92
N GLY A 104 -11.12 26.53 4.77
CA GLY A 104 -11.76 27.80 4.43
C GLY A 104 -11.20 29.03 5.15
N VAL A 105 -10.24 28.86 6.07
CA VAL A 105 -9.62 29.93 6.84
C VAL A 105 -8.13 30.08 6.48
N VAL A 106 -7.43 28.96 6.33
CA VAL A 106 -5.99 28.91 6.07
C VAL A 106 -5.74 28.31 4.69
N THR A 107 -4.98 29.01 3.85
CA THR A 107 -4.45 28.47 2.59
C THR A 107 -2.97 28.14 2.75
N GLY A 108 -2.59 26.91 2.44
CA GLY A 108 -1.21 26.43 2.46
C GLY A 108 -0.71 26.03 1.08
N VAL A 109 0.32 25.21 1.05
CA VAL A 109 0.83 24.55 -0.17
C VAL A 109 0.73 23.03 -0.02
N ALA A 110 0.66 22.31 -1.15
CA ALA A 110 0.65 20.86 -1.15
C ALA A 110 1.80 20.26 -0.31
N GLY A 111 1.47 19.33 0.59
CA GLY A 111 2.40 18.68 1.52
C GLY A 111 2.59 19.40 2.86
N GLN A 112 1.99 20.56 3.05
CA GLN A 112 2.16 21.35 4.27
C GLN A 112 1.31 20.82 5.43
N VAL A 113 1.80 21.01 6.66
CA VAL A 113 1.14 20.59 7.90
C VAL A 113 0.70 21.81 8.71
N TYR A 114 -0.50 21.72 9.29
CA TYR A 114 -1.09 22.70 10.20
C TYR A 114 -1.39 22.06 11.56
N THR A 115 -1.13 22.76 12.67
CA THR A 115 -1.46 22.31 14.02
C THR A 115 -2.53 23.20 14.65
N ASP A 116 -3.65 22.62 15.06
CA ASP A 116 -4.62 23.29 15.93
C ASP A 116 -4.08 23.34 17.36
N THR A 117 -3.75 24.55 17.81
CA THR A 117 -3.18 24.83 19.12
C THR A 117 -4.16 24.61 20.28
N VAL A 118 -5.46 24.51 20.01
CA VAL A 118 -6.48 24.27 21.06
C VAL A 118 -6.76 22.80 21.25
N SER A 119 -7.04 22.07 20.17
CA SER A 119 -7.33 20.63 20.24
C SER A 119 -6.09 19.74 20.21
N GLY A 120 -4.96 20.26 19.71
CA GLY A 120 -3.74 19.48 19.46
C GLY A 120 -3.78 18.67 18.15
N ILE A 121 -4.87 18.77 17.38
CA ILE A 121 -5.04 18.04 16.12
C ILE A 121 -4.08 18.57 15.05
N LEU A 122 -3.46 17.67 14.29
CA LEU A 122 -2.66 18.02 13.11
C LEU A 122 -3.51 17.87 11.84
N TYR A 123 -3.23 18.69 10.82
CA TYR A 123 -3.87 18.64 9.51
C TYR A 123 -2.80 18.68 8.41
N LYS A 124 -3.02 18.02 7.28
CA LYS A 124 -2.18 18.02 6.09
C LYS A 124 -3.00 18.39 4.86
N THR A 125 -2.43 19.15 3.95
CA THR A 125 -3.08 19.47 2.67
C THR A 125 -2.31 18.87 1.51
N SER A 126 -3.03 18.33 0.52
CA SER A 126 -2.44 17.81 -0.73
C SER A 126 -2.45 18.82 -1.87
N ASP A 127 -3.23 19.89 -1.74
CA ASP A 127 -3.44 20.90 -2.80
C ASP A 127 -3.29 22.35 -2.32
N GLY A 128 -3.11 22.57 -1.00
CA GLY A 128 -2.99 23.89 -0.39
C GLY A 128 -4.32 24.52 0.06
N THR A 129 -5.46 23.90 -0.26
CA THR A 129 -6.80 24.47 -0.01
C THR A 129 -7.69 23.59 0.85
N ILE A 130 -7.56 22.27 0.71
CA ILE A 130 -8.30 21.28 1.50
C ILE A 130 -7.33 20.67 2.50
N TRP A 131 -7.66 20.78 3.78
CA TRP A 131 -6.89 20.27 4.89
C TRP A 131 -7.58 19.04 5.48
N ASN A 132 -6.83 17.93 5.52
CA ASN A 132 -7.28 16.67 6.09
C ASN A 132 -6.53 16.40 7.38
N GLU A 133 -7.22 15.95 8.41
CA GLU A 133 -6.61 15.59 9.69
C GLU A 133 -5.48 14.55 9.53
N VAL A 134 -4.33 14.82 10.16
CA VAL A 134 -3.19 13.92 10.30
C VAL A 134 -3.43 13.19 11.61
N ASP A 135 -3.60 11.87 11.49
CA ASP A 135 -4.17 11.00 12.52
C ASP A 135 -5.71 10.92 12.51
N SER A 136 -6.28 10.76 11.31
CA SER A 136 -7.60 10.18 11.15
C SER A 136 -7.55 8.65 11.27
N ASP A 137 -6.89 8.07 12.29
CA ASP A 137 -6.99 6.63 12.55
C ASP A 137 -8.41 6.30 13.05
N THR A 138 -9.36 6.46 12.15
CA THR A 138 -10.52 5.60 12.02
C THR A 138 -10.13 4.14 11.84
N LYS A 139 -8.84 3.78 11.79
CA LYS A 139 -8.29 2.42 11.91
C LYS A 139 -7.88 2.04 13.33
N ASP A 140 -8.24 2.84 14.32
CA ASP A 140 -8.04 2.46 15.70
C ASP A 140 -8.93 1.27 16.09
N LEU A 141 -8.30 0.32 16.79
CA LEU A 141 -8.96 -0.80 17.42
C LEU A 141 -9.89 -0.29 18.52
N SER A 142 -11.19 -0.19 18.23
CA SER A 142 -12.16 0.21 19.24
C SER A 142 -12.64 -1.02 20.02
N LEU A 143 -12.54 -0.94 21.36
CA LEU A 143 -13.21 -1.86 22.27
C LEU A 143 -14.45 -1.19 22.85
N SER A 144 -15.62 -1.71 22.50
CA SER A 144 -16.90 -1.35 23.13
C SER A 144 -17.56 -2.60 23.66
N GLY A 145 -17.70 -2.69 24.99
CA GLY A 145 -18.18 -3.89 25.66
C GLY A 145 -17.27 -5.10 25.37
N ASN A 146 -17.84 -6.17 24.83
CA ASN A 146 -17.11 -7.40 24.45
C ASN A 146 -16.77 -7.45 22.96
N THR A 147 -17.00 -6.37 22.21
CA THR A 147 -16.79 -6.33 20.77
C THR A 147 -15.54 -5.51 20.46
N ILE A 148 -14.64 -6.14 19.73
CA ILE A 148 -13.49 -5.49 19.09
C ILE A 148 -13.95 -5.18 17.66
N SER A 149 -13.90 -3.91 17.24
CA SER A 149 -14.22 -3.51 15.88
C SER A 149 -13.03 -2.82 15.22
N LEU A 150 -12.74 -3.24 13.99
CA LEU A 150 -11.85 -2.52 13.08
C LEU A 150 -12.75 -1.58 12.26
N ILE A 151 -12.68 -0.29 12.57
CA ILE A 151 -13.41 0.72 11.81
C ILE A 151 -12.55 0.97 10.54
N ASP A 152 -13.16 1.01 9.36
CA ASP A 152 -12.50 1.45 8.13
C ASP A 152 -13.38 2.54 7.54
N GLY A 153 -13.15 3.80 7.94
CA GLY A 153 -13.56 5.00 7.21
C GLY A 153 -14.95 5.06 6.56
N GLY A 154 -15.94 4.26 7.00
CA GLY A 154 -17.26 4.14 6.36
C GLY A 154 -17.78 2.72 6.08
N SER A 155 -17.02 1.66 6.32
CA SER A 155 -17.53 0.28 6.29
C SER A 155 -16.94 -0.52 7.45
N ALA A 156 -17.79 -1.08 8.30
CA ALA A 156 -17.35 -1.98 9.35
C ALA A 156 -16.62 -3.16 8.71
N VAL A 157 -15.36 -3.40 9.07
CA VAL A 157 -14.69 -4.65 8.70
C VAL A 157 -15.33 -5.74 9.55
N ASP A 158 -16.24 -6.50 8.94
CA ASP A 158 -16.87 -7.67 9.56
C ASP A 158 -15.80 -8.75 9.77
N ILE A 159 -15.40 -8.94 11.02
CA ILE A 159 -14.39 -9.94 11.42
C ILE A 159 -14.91 -11.36 11.15
N GLY A 160 -16.22 -11.54 10.91
CA GLY A 160 -16.81 -12.81 10.51
C GLY A 160 -16.22 -13.41 9.23
N THR A 161 -15.58 -12.61 8.36
CA THR A 161 -14.94 -13.09 7.12
C THR A 161 -13.41 -13.17 7.20
N SER A 162 -12.79 -12.86 8.34
CA SER A 162 -11.33 -12.90 8.50
C SER A 162 -10.81 -14.35 8.57
N THR A 163 -9.62 -14.61 8.02
CA THR A 163 -8.96 -15.93 8.09
C THR A 163 -8.75 -16.42 9.52
N LEU A 164 -8.65 -15.52 10.49
CA LEU A 164 -8.63 -15.85 11.92
C LEU A 164 -9.94 -16.50 12.40
N ALA A 165 -11.10 -16.08 11.87
CA ALA A 165 -12.39 -16.69 12.20
C ALA A 165 -12.49 -18.12 11.66
N GLY A 166 -11.86 -18.40 10.51
CA GLY A 166 -11.72 -19.74 9.93
C GLY A 166 -10.90 -20.69 10.80
N ASP A 167 -9.77 -20.21 11.36
CA ASP A 167 -8.91 -21.03 12.23
C ASP A 167 -9.55 -21.30 13.61
N VAL A 168 -10.31 -20.34 14.16
CA VAL A 168 -11.06 -20.54 15.41
C VAL A 168 -12.25 -21.51 15.19
N ALA A 169 -12.97 -21.39 14.07
CA ALA A 169 -14.05 -22.31 13.72
C ALA A 169 -13.52 -23.73 13.42
N GLY A 170 -12.37 -23.84 12.75
CA GLY A 170 -11.70 -25.10 12.45
C GLY A 170 -11.26 -25.89 13.68
N ASN A 171 -10.97 -25.21 14.79
CA ASN A 171 -10.60 -25.86 16.05
C ASN A 171 -11.81 -26.45 16.84
N THR A 172 -13.05 -26.21 16.38
CA THR A 172 -14.28 -26.72 17.01
C THR A 172 -15.01 -27.80 16.21
N SER A 173 -14.52 -28.10 15.01
CA SER A 173 -15.12 -29.08 14.11
C SER A 173 -14.19 -30.25 13.87
N LEU A 174 -14.64 -31.46 14.21
CA LEU A 174 -13.96 -32.69 13.90
C LEU A 174 -14.09 -32.98 12.40
N SER A 175 -12.96 -33.00 11.69
CA SER A 175 -12.87 -33.38 10.27
C SER A 175 -12.40 -34.83 10.17
N THR A 176 -13.34 -35.77 10.15
CA THR A 176 -13.05 -37.17 9.75
C THR A 176 -14.00 -37.58 8.62
N THR A 177 -13.63 -38.60 7.85
CA THR A 177 -14.42 -39.06 6.69
C THR A 177 -15.30 -40.27 6.99
N ASN A 178 -15.33 -40.74 8.25
CA ASN A 178 -15.75 -42.12 8.57
C ASN A 178 -16.87 -42.27 9.63
N GLU A 179 -17.58 -41.21 10.01
CA GLU A 179 -18.69 -41.33 10.96
C GLU A 179 -20.00 -40.73 10.41
N THR A 180 -21.09 -41.50 10.54
CA THR A 180 -22.45 -41.09 10.13
C THR A 180 -23.02 -39.92 10.95
N ASP A 181 -22.40 -39.56 12.07
CA ASP A 181 -22.93 -38.60 13.04
C ASP A 181 -22.06 -37.34 13.22
N ILE A 182 -21.12 -37.06 12.31
CA ILE A 182 -20.18 -35.92 12.43
C ILE A 182 -20.91 -34.58 12.58
N ALA A 183 -22.01 -34.37 11.86
CA ALA A 183 -22.82 -33.15 12.01
C ALA A 183 -23.39 -33.00 13.43
N THR A 184 -23.87 -34.10 14.00
CA THR A 184 -24.39 -34.16 15.37
C THR A 184 -23.27 -33.94 16.39
N ILE A 185 -22.12 -34.60 16.20
CA ILE A 185 -20.93 -34.47 17.05
C ILE A 185 -20.39 -33.03 17.03
N ASN A 186 -20.26 -32.42 15.84
CA ASN A 186 -19.81 -31.04 15.70
C ASN A 186 -20.81 -30.05 16.31
N THR A 187 -22.11 -30.35 16.25
CA THR A 187 -23.14 -29.56 16.96
C THR A 187 -22.96 -29.65 18.47
N PHE A 188 -22.68 -30.84 19.01
CA PHE A 188 -22.40 -31.01 20.44
C PHE A 188 -21.08 -30.35 20.87
N LEU A 189 -20.01 -30.46 20.09
CA LEU A 189 -18.72 -29.83 20.34
C LEU A 189 -18.84 -28.30 20.34
N THR A 190 -19.56 -27.75 19.37
CA THR A 190 -19.82 -26.30 19.29
C THR A 190 -20.54 -25.81 20.55
N ARG A 191 -21.55 -26.56 21.02
CA ARG A 191 -22.27 -26.23 22.27
C ARG A 191 -21.41 -26.36 23.52
N LEU A 192 -20.53 -27.35 23.59
CA LEU A 192 -19.62 -27.52 24.73
C LEU A 192 -18.57 -26.41 24.81
N ASN A 193 -18.14 -25.88 23.66
CA ASN A 193 -17.12 -24.85 23.56
C ASN A 193 -17.66 -23.42 23.68
N ASN A 194 -18.96 -23.23 23.47
CA ASN A 194 -19.57 -21.91 23.57
C ASN A 194 -19.87 -21.56 25.04
N ILE A 195 -19.22 -20.50 25.53
CA ILE A 195 -19.41 -19.96 26.88
C ILE A 195 -19.84 -18.50 26.75
N ARG A 196 -21.02 -18.17 27.29
CA ARG A 196 -21.53 -16.79 27.33
C ARG A 196 -21.64 -16.30 28.76
N VAL A 197 -21.18 -15.08 29.03
CA VAL A 197 -21.30 -14.43 30.34
C VAL A 197 -22.43 -13.39 30.31
N VAL A 198 -23.34 -13.45 31.27
CA VAL A 198 -24.44 -12.52 31.49
C VAL A 198 -24.23 -11.83 32.83
N THR A 199 -23.92 -10.54 32.82
CA THR A 199 -23.64 -9.75 34.04
C THR A 199 -24.91 -9.03 34.52
N ASN A 200 -25.18 -9.10 35.83
CA ASN A 200 -26.28 -8.43 36.53
C ASN A 200 -27.65 -8.48 35.81
N PRO A 201 -28.16 -9.67 35.43
CA PRO A 201 -29.45 -9.79 34.76
C PRO A 201 -30.59 -9.17 35.58
N THR A 202 -31.55 -8.58 34.88
CA THR A 202 -32.76 -7.98 35.44
C THR A 202 -33.92 -8.98 35.43
N SER A 203 -35.05 -8.66 36.08
CA SER A 203 -36.22 -9.54 36.10
C SER A 203 -36.82 -9.86 34.72
N SER A 204 -36.48 -9.09 33.68
CA SER A 204 -36.89 -9.35 32.30
C SER A 204 -35.83 -10.10 31.48
N THR A 205 -34.66 -10.39 32.05
CA THR A 205 -33.60 -11.11 31.33
C THR A 205 -33.97 -12.58 31.18
N ILE A 206 -34.18 -13.01 29.93
CA ILE A 206 -34.42 -14.41 29.58
C ILE A 206 -33.06 -15.08 29.37
N ILE A 207 -32.80 -16.15 30.11
CA ILE A 207 -31.63 -16.99 29.91
C ILE A 207 -31.99 -18.13 28.96
N ASP A 208 -31.35 -18.16 27.80
CA ASP A 208 -31.33 -19.32 26.90
C ASP A 208 -29.97 -20.00 27.02
N ASN A 209 -29.92 -21.33 27.07
CA ASN A 209 -28.66 -22.07 27.08
C ASN A 209 -28.63 -23.16 26.02
N THR A 210 -29.45 -23.08 24.97
CA THR A 210 -29.47 -24.03 23.86
C THR A 210 -28.13 -24.07 23.10
N ASP A 211 -27.43 -22.93 23.08
CA ASP A 211 -26.18 -22.71 22.36
C ASP A 211 -24.92 -23.07 23.15
N GLY A 212 -25.02 -23.35 24.46
CA GLY A 212 -23.88 -23.79 25.26
C GLY A 212 -23.95 -23.45 26.75
N THR A 213 -22.79 -23.22 27.37
CA THR A 213 -22.70 -22.89 28.80
C THR A 213 -22.96 -21.41 29.01
N VAL A 214 -23.83 -21.08 29.98
CA VAL A 214 -24.11 -19.70 30.37
C VAL A 214 -23.59 -19.45 31.78
N ILE A 215 -22.71 -18.45 31.92
CA ILE A 215 -22.26 -17.94 33.21
C ILE A 215 -23.09 -16.70 33.55
N ILE A 216 -23.75 -16.70 34.69
CA ILE A 216 -24.50 -15.56 35.21
C ILE A 216 -23.66 -14.96 36.34
N GLU A 217 -23.11 -13.78 36.12
CA GLU A 217 -22.33 -13.05 37.12
C GLU A 217 -23.19 -11.99 37.80
N GLN A 218 -23.30 -12.07 39.11
CA GLN A 218 -23.95 -11.06 39.94
C GLN A 218 -22.88 -10.29 40.71
N THR A 219 -22.89 -8.96 40.58
CA THR A 219 -22.03 -8.02 41.31
C THR A 219 -22.92 -7.07 42.12
N GLY A 220 -22.52 -6.79 43.37
CA GLY A 220 -23.41 -6.28 44.43
C GLY A 220 -24.26 -5.03 44.15
N LEU A 221 -25.33 -4.92 44.97
CA LEU A 221 -26.45 -3.96 44.97
C LEU A 221 -27.57 -4.19 43.93
N LEU A 222 -28.33 -5.28 44.10
CA LEU A 222 -29.78 -5.19 43.90
C LEU A 222 -30.36 -4.43 45.11
N SER A 223 -30.32 -3.09 45.03
CA SER A 223 -30.98 -2.23 46.01
C SER A 223 -32.48 -2.51 45.99
N LEU A 224 -33.00 -2.95 47.14
CA LEU A 224 -34.40 -2.80 47.56
C LEU A 224 -35.44 -3.61 46.78
N GLY A 225 -35.53 -4.90 47.15
CA GLY A 225 -36.79 -5.65 47.13
C GLY A 225 -36.74 -6.93 46.32
N LEU A 226 -36.67 -8.07 47.02
CA LEU A 226 -36.84 -9.45 46.50
C LEU A 226 -35.92 -9.77 45.30
N GLY A 227 -34.84 -10.52 45.54
CA GLY A 227 -33.85 -10.89 44.53
C GLY A 227 -34.49 -11.23 43.18
N ALA A 228 -34.07 -10.53 42.12
CA ALA A 228 -34.63 -10.73 40.79
C ALA A 228 -34.58 -12.23 40.47
N ASN A 229 -35.74 -12.80 40.17
CA ASN A 229 -35.84 -14.22 39.85
C ASN A 229 -34.94 -14.49 38.65
N ILE A 230 -33.90 -15.30 38.82
CA ILE A 230 -33.13 -15.80 37.70
C ILE A 230 -34.02 -16.85 37.05
N THR A 231 -34.53 -16.48 35.88
CA THR A 231 -35.39 -17.35 35.10
C THR A 231 -34.52 -18.22 34.21
N ILE A 232 -34.45 -19.51 34.51
CA ILE A 232 -33.70 -20.52 33.75
C ILE A 232 -34.65 -21.28 32.81
N PRO A 233 -34.15 -21.76 31.66
CA PRO A 233 -34.99 -22.41 30.67
C PRO A 233 -35.53 -23.75 31.18
N THR A 234 -36.67 -24.17 30.64
CA THR A 234 -37.21 -25.52 30.85
C THR A 234 -36.15 -26.55 30.42
N PRO A 235 -35.79 -27.54 31.26
CA PRO A 235 -34.89 -28.60 30.82
C PRO A 235 -35.60 -29.46 29.74
N ASN A 236 -34.93 -29.70 28.62
CA ASN A 236 -35.42 -30.51 27.50
C ASN A 236 -34.26 -31.02 26.63
N SER A 237 -34.56 -31.74 25.54
CA SER A 237 -33.53 -32.27 24.63
C SER A 237 -32.61 -31.20 24.03
N SER A 238 -33.10 -29.99 23.81
CA SER A 238 -32.34 -28.89 23.20
C SER A 238 -31.28 -28.29 24.11
N ASN A 239 -31.31 -28.53 25.43
CA ASN A 239 -30.30 -28.06 26.37
C ASN A 239 -29.63 -29.20 27.17
N LEU A 240 -29.89 -30.46 26.80
CA LEU A 240 -29.24 -31.63 27.40
C LEU A 240 -27.72 -31.49 27.41
N GLY A 241 -27.10 -31.73 28.57
CA GLY A 241 -25.66 -31.64 28.77
C GLY A 241 -25.12 -30.21 28.94
N ASN A 242 -25.88 -29.18 28.57
CA ASN A 242 -25.45 -27.79 28.70
C ASN A 242 -25.52 -27.35 30.17
N LYS A 243 -24.65 -26.41 30.56
CA LYS A 243 -24.47 -25.95 31.93
C LYS A 243 -24.95 -24.52 32.12
N ILE A 244 -25.44 -24.22 33.32
CA ILE A 244 -25.63 -22.86 33.79
C ILE A 244 -24.79 -22.70 35.05
N VAL A 245 -23.86 -21.76 35.02
CA VAL A 245 -22.99 -21.42 36.15
C VAL A 245 -23.49 -20.09 36.71
N ILE A 246 -23.84 -20.04 37.98
CA ILE A 246 -24.28 -18.81 38.63
C ILE A 246 -23.19 -18.43 39.63
N VAL A 247 -22.60 -17.25 39.44
CA VAL A 247 -21.50 -16.73 40.23
C VAL A 247 -21.99 -15.52 41.01
N ASN A 248 -21.87 -15.59 42.34
CA ASN A 248 -22.06 -14.44 43.21
C ASN A 248 -20.68 -13.84 43.53
N LYS A 249 -20.36 -12.69 42.92
CA LYS A 249 -19.09 -12.00 43.11
C LYS A 249 -19.27 -10.82 44.06
N ALA A 250 -18.35 -10.66 45.00
CA ALA A 250 -18.31 -9.47 45.83
C ALA A 250 -18.20 -8.20 44.94
N GLY A 251 -19.05 -7.20 45.20
CA GLY A 251 -18.90 -5.89 44.54
C GLY A 251 -17.58 -5.23 44.95
N ASN A 252 -17.02 -4.40 44.07
CA ASN A 252 -15.76 -3.65 44.31
C ASN A 252 -15.94 -2.46 45.30
N GLY A 253 -16.66 -2.63 46.42
CA GLY A 253 -17.01 -1.53 47.33
C GLY A 253 -17.21 -1.93 48.79
N THR A 254 -17.28 -0.91 49.66
CA THR A 254 -17.20 -0.92 51.14
C THR A 254 -18.32 -1.66 51.90
N LEU A 255 -19.12 -2.49 51.24
CA LEU A 255 -20.22 -3.27 51.85
C LEU A 255 -19.80 -4.74 51.96
N LEU A 256 -18.92 -4.99 52.93
CA LEU A 256 -18.51 -6.32 53.34
C LEU A 256 -19.67 -7.01 54.08
N GLY A 257 -20.14 -8.16 53.57
CA GLY A 257 -20.79 -9.18 54.40
C GLY A 257 -22.25 -9.56 54.15
N LEU A 258 -22.93 -9.14 53.07
CA LEU A 258 -24.31 -9.58 52.81
C LEU A 258 -24.36 -10.70 51.76
N SER A 259 -24.87 -11.87 52.17
CA SER A 259 -25.24 -12.97 51.26
C SER A 259 -26.33 -12.51 50.29
N VAL A 260 -26.21 -12.86 49.01
CA VAL A 260 -27.26 -12.58 48.02
C VAL A 260 -28.23 -13.77 48.03
N ALA A 261 -29.51 -13.49 48.27
CA ALA A 261 -30.55 -14.49 48.09
C ALA A 261 -30.84 -14.62 46.59
N LEU A 262 -30.65 -15.83 46.04
CA LEU A 262 -30.96 -16.16 44.66
C LEU A 262 -32.33 -16.82 44.62
N ASN A 263 -33.23 -16.32 43.79
CA ASN A 263 -34.49 -16.99 43.53
C ASN A 263 -34.44 -17.62 42.14
N LEU A 264 -34.41 -18.95 42.07
CA LEU A 264 -34.35 -19.67 40.79
C LEU A 264 -35.77 -20.05 40.35
N ASN A 265 -36.19 -19.52 39.22
CA ASN A 265 -37.47 -19.86 38.58
C ASN A 265 -37.22 -20.58 37.27
N ILE A 266 -37.93 -21.68 37.01
CA ILE A 266 -37.89 -22.37 35.72
C ILE A 266 -39.06 -21.88 34.87
N THR A 267 -38.79 -21.35 33.68
CA THR A 267 -39.85 -21.00 32.72
C THR A 267 -40.68 -22.24 32.41
N GLY A 268 -42.01 -22.15 32.46
CA GLY A 268 -42.90 -23.24 32.03
C GLY A 268 -42.94 -24.48 32.93
N GLY A 269 -42.30 -24.45 34.10
CA GLY A 269 -42.21 -25.59 35.02
C GLY A 269 -41.03 -26.53 34.71
N GLY A 270 -40.73 -27.44 35.64
CA GLY A 270 -39.57 -28.33 35.57
C GLY A 270 -39.01 -28.63 36.95
N SER A 271 -38.12 -29.60 37.05
CA SER A 271 -37.54 -30.03 38.33
C SER A 271 -36.06 -29.69 38.43
N ILE A 272 -35.65 -29.28 39.63
CA ILE A 272 -34.25 -29.21 40.05
C ILE A 272 -34.00 -30.39 40.99
N LYS A 273 -32.95 -31.17 40.74
CA LYS A 273 -32.51 -32.30 41.59
C LYS A 273 -31.14 -32.00 42.20
N GLY A 274 -30.90 -32.52 43.42
CA GLY A 274 -29.61 -32.40 44.12
C GLY A 274 -29.69 -31.66 45.46
N SER A 275 -28.65 -31.80 46.28
CA SER A 275 -28.64 -31.25 47.64
C SER A 275 -28.49 -29.72 47.66
N GLY A 276 -29.41 -29.05 48.37
CA GLY A 276 -29.35 -27.60 48.62
C GLY A 276 -29.85 -26.70 47.49
N LEU A 277 -30.50 -27.24 46.46
CA LEU A 277 -31.15 -26.45 45.41
C LEU A 277 -32.62 -26.84 45.28
N ILE A 278 -33.50 -25.94 45.68
CA ILE A 278 -34.95 -26.06 45.50
C ILE A 278 -35.40 -24.97 44.52
N THR A 279 -36.48 -25.22 43.79
CA THR A 279 -37.20 -24.14 43.11
C THR A 279 -37.65 -23.13 44.17
N GLY A 280 -37.27 -21.85 44.01
CA GLY A 280 -37.47 -20.82 45.02
C GLY A 280 -36.17 -20.25 45.62
N LEU A 281 -36.27 -19.74 46.86
CA LEU A 281 -35.22 -18.98 47.53
C LEU A 281 -34.06 -19.88 47.97
N SER A 282 -32.94 -19.78 47.27
CA SER A 282 -31.67 -20.42 47.60
C SER A 282 -30.64 -19.35 48.01
N THR A 283 -29.82 -19.62 49.02
CA THR A 283 -28.76 -18.68 49.44
C THR A 283 -27.42 -19.08 48.83
N LEU A 284 -26.81 -18.18 48.05
CA LEU A 284 -25.45 -18.38 47.55
C LEU A 284 -24.50 -17.43 48.29
N GLY A 285 -23.46 -18.00 48.91
CA GLY A 285 -22.46 -17.24 49.65
C GLY A 285 -21.73 -16.22 48.78
N MET A 286 -21.11 -15.22 49.40
CA MET A 286 -20.23 -14.28 48.69
C MET A 286 -19.03 -15.02 48.07
N ASN A 287 -18.62 -14.60 46.86
CA ASN A 287 -17.51 -15.21 46.11
C ASN A 287 -17.68 -16.73 45.94
N SER A 288 -18.92 -17.16 45.74
CA SER A 288 -19.23 -18.56 45.51
C SER A 288 -20.00 -18.72 44.22
N SER A 289 -20.00 -19.94 43.70
CA SER A 289 -20.69 -20.29 42.49
C SER A 289 -21.46 -21.58 42.67
N ILE A 290 -22.49 -21.73 41.85
CA ILE A 290 -23.19 -22.99 41.67
C ILE A 290 -23.23 -23.32 40.19
N THR A 291 -23.00 -24.58 39.86
CA THR A 291 -23.17 -25.08 38.50
C THR A 291 -24.32 -26.06 38.49
N ILE A 292 -25.25 -25.87 37.56
CA ILE A 292 -26.30 -26.83 37.24
C ILE A 292 -26.12 -27.31 35.80
N GLN A 293 -26.51 -28.55 35.53
CA GLN A 293 -26.46 -29.15 34.20
C GLN A 293 -27.80 -29.80 33.87
N CYS A 294 -28.21 -29.72 32.61
CA CYS A 294 -29.41 -30.41 32.17
C CYS A 294 -29.10 -31.90 31.99
N GLY A 295 -29.83 -32.74 32.72
CA GLY A 295 -29.74 -34.20 32.65
C GLY A 295 -31.04 -34.82 32.15
N PHE A 296 -30.98 -36.13 31.90
CA PHE A 296 -32.10 -36.99 31.55
C PHE A 296 -31.97 -38.30 32.32
N ASP A 297 -33.03 -38.76 32.99
CA ASP A 297 -33.01 -39.98 33.82
C ASP A 297 -33.70 -41.17 33.15
N GLY A 298 -34.08 -41.02 31.88
CA GLY A 298 -34.86 -42.01 31.14
C GLY A 298 -36.36 -41.70 31.09
N ALA A 299 -36.87 -40.82 31.95
CA ALA A 299 -38.28 -40.40 31.96
C ALA A 299 -38.42 -38.89 31.69
N ASP A 300 -37.68 -38.06 32.43
CA ASP A 300 -37.82 -36.62 32.40
C ASP A 300 -36.48 -35.90 32.28
N TYR A 301 -36.52 -34.71 31.69
CA TYR A 301 -35.41 -33.77 31.71
C TYR A 301 -35.44 -32.94 33.00
N TYR A 302 -34.28 -32.73 33.62
CA TYR A 302 -34.17 -31.96 34.86
C TYR A 302 -32.85 -31.22 34.94
N TRP A 303 -32.83 -30.15 35.73
CA TRP A 303 -31.59 -29.52 36.16
C TRP A 303 -31.03 -30.28 37.35
N TYR A 304 -29.77 -30.67 37.32
CA TYR A 304 -29.08 -31.17 38.50
C TYR A 304 -27.89 -30.31 38.86
N LYS A 305 -27.70 -30.11 40.16
CA LYS A 305 -26.52 -29.44 40.68
C LYS A 305 -25.29 -30.33 40.49
N ILE A 306 -24.23 -29.77 39.91
CA ILE A 306 -22.91 -30.40 39.92
C ILE A 306 -22.22 -30.00 41.22
N ASP A 307 -22.02 -30.97 42.12
CA ASP A 307 -21.09 -30.85 43.24
C ASP A 307 -20.11 -32.03 43.25
N GLY A 308 -18.95 -31.85 43.91
CA GLY A 308 -17.85 -32.83 43.91
C GLY A 308 -18.18 -34.19 44.55
N THR A 309 -19.44 -34.42 44.89
CA THR A 309 -19.99 -35.64 45.49
C THR A 309 -20.98 -36.38 44.59
N SER A 310 -21.34 -35.84 43.43
CA SER A 310 -22.39 -36.39 42.57
C SER A 310 -21.98 -36.35 41.09
N LEU A 311 -21.75 -37.52 40.49
CA LEU A 311 -21.67 -37.75 39.04
C LEU A 311 -22.67 -38.85 38.68
#